data_AF-A0A968X9U4-F1
#
_entry.id   AF-A0A968X9U4-F1
#
_cell.length_a   1.000
_cell.length_b   1.000
_cell.length_c   1.000
_cell.angle_alpha   90.00
_cell.angle_beta   90.00
_cell.angle_gamma   90.00
#
_symmetry.space_group_name_H-M   'P 1'
#
loop_
_entity.id
_entity.type
_entity.pdbx_description
1 polymer ?
#
loop_
_entity_poly.entity_id
_entity_poly.type
_entity_poly.pdbx_seq_one_letter_code
_entity_poly.pdbx_strand_id
1 'polypeptide(L)'
;MTRISAIVDHQPATGRIASKWQQRIEAELPETVQTPVLRWLLGEEASAAEPTSEDQRRILDQSMDYRYRILRERYYGMAQERAYKNLMNRLGGIFLLRNKVQTWIALSRDRARTVTDVLQEVLQEMLQNDKHMQQQIAWISTCTKDARLRNALILASLEEYCLRPIRNQPLLTYRFVNYLRRSERGGMTNVPTAEFIRLVSDEIAPDDGEGNAISLLDNQALADFQEEQETLAQQELRGSIVQQLEFYLIDKVDPMAAQWLKLYLQGQTQEAIAEVLAVPIKQVYRLREKVTYHAVKVFGVKQQPELVAEWLGR
;
A
#
# COMPACT_ATOMS: atom_id res chain seq x y z
N MET A 1 -24.79 39.11 48.11
CA MET A 1 -23.80 38.09 48.52
C MET A 1 -24.19 36.79 47.81
N THR A 2 -23.67 36.54 46.61
CA THR A 2 -22.43 35.78 46.28
C THR A 2 -22.91 34.56 45.47
N ARG A 3 -22.98 34.67 44.13
CA ARG A 3 -22.08 34.01 43.17
C ARG A 3 -21.76 32.54 43.51
N ILE A 4 -22.13 31.63 42.61
CA ILE A 4 -21.19 30.88 41.75
C ILE A 4 -22.03 30.33 40.58
N SER A 5 -21.83 30.93 39.40
CA SER A 5 -22.15 30.29 38.12
C SER A 5 -21.14 29.18 37.91
N ALA A 6 -21.61 27.93 37.83
CA ALA A 6 -20.88 26.88 37.15
C ALA A 6 -21.13 27.03 35.65
N ILE A 7 -20.29 27.83 34.98
CA ILE A 7 -20.15 27.76 33.53
C ILE A 7 -19.39 26.46 33.27
N VAL A 8 -20.15 25.41 32.95
CA VAL A 8 -19.58 24.20 32.35
C VAL A 8 -19.19 24.59 30.93
N ASP A 9 -17.88 24.74 30.70
CA ASP A 9 -17.30 24.91 29.36
C ASP A 9 -17.67 23.71 28.49
N HIS A 10 -18.73 23.86 27.70
CA HIS A 10 -18.98 23.04 26.53
C HIS A 10 -18.06 23.51 25.40
N GLN A 11 -16.79 23.12 25.49
CA GLN A 11 -15.91 23.12 24.33
C GLN A 11 -16.47 22.11 23.29
N PRO A 12 -16.67 22.53 22.03
CA PRO A 12 -17.26 21.66 21.00
C PRO A 12 -16.42 20.38 20.79
N ALA A 13 -17.09 19.27 20.49
CA ALA A 13 -16.49 17.93 20.44
C ALA A 13 -15.35 17.79 19.42
N THR A 14 -15.41 18.51 18.31
CA THR A 14 -14.35 18.63 17.30
C THR A 14 -13.11 19.31 17.87
N GLY A 15 -13.29 20.21 18.85
CA GLY A 15 -12.23 20.90 19.55
C GLY A 15 -11.31 19.95 20.33
N ARG A 16 -11.82 18.83 20.87
CA ARG A 16 -10.98 17.85 21.59
C ARG A 16 -10.10 17.02 20.67
N ILE A 17 -10.64 16.51 19.56
CA ILE A 17 -9.85 15.74 18.57
C ILE A 17 -8.85 16.67 17.88
N ALA A 18 -9.29 17.86 17.44
CA ALA A 18 -8.40 18.85 16.86
C ALA A 18 -7.27 19.24 17.83
N SER A 19 -7.55 19.44 19.11
CA SER A 19 -6.52 19.75 20.12
C SER A 19 -5.54 18.60 20.33
N LYS A 20 -6.01 17.35 20.39
CA LYS A 20 -5.15 16.15 20.47
C LYS A 20 -4.21 16.08 19.28
N TRP A 21 -4.74 16.24 18.07
CA TRP A 21 -3.96 16.20 16.83
C TRP A 21 -3.01 17.38 16.71
N GLN A 22 -3.44 18.57 17.15
CA GLN A 22 -2.59 19.74 17.21
C GLN A 22 -1.37 19.50 18.11
N GLN A 23 -1.56 19.01 19.34
CA GLN A 23 -0.45 18.70 20.26
C GLN A 23 0.52 17.67 19.67
N ARG A 24 0.00 16.62 19.01
CA ARG A 24 0.84 15.61 18.37
C ARG A 24 1.64 16.18 17.21
N ILE A 25 1.00 16.96 16.35
CA ILE A 25 1.64 17.59 15.18
C ILE A 25 2.68 18.61 15.63
N GLU A 26 2.40 19.39 16.68
CA GLU A 26 3.34 20.35 17.27
C GLU A 26 4.62 19.67 17.80
N ALA A 27 4.50 18.46 18.36
CA ALA A 27 5.64 17.70 18.84
C ALA A 27 6.49 17.05 17.73
N GLU A 28 5.88 16.69 16.59
CA GLU A 28 6.51 15.85 15.57
C GLU A 28 6.93 16.59 14.28
N LEU A 29 6.42 17.80 14.04
CA LEU A 29 6.60 18.54 12.80
C LEU A 29 7.05 20.00 13.06
N PRO A 30 7.84 20.61 12.15
CA PRO A 30 8.18 22.04 12.21
C PRO A 30 6.96 22.98 12.12
N GLU A 31 7.01 24.12 12.81
CA GLU A 31 5.92 25.12 12.85
C GLU A 31 5.37 25.51 11.47
N THR A 32 6.24 25.58 10.46
CA THR A 32 5.88 25.97 9.09
C THR A 32 4.93 24.99 8.40
N VAL A 33 4.86 23.74 8.85
CA VAL A 33 4.04 22.69 8.23
C VAL A 33 2.90 22.19 9.14
N GLN A 34 2.89 22.55 10.41
CA GLN A 34 1.90 22.09 11.40
C GLN A 34 0.47 22.48 10.99
N THR A 35 0.22 23.77 10.77
CA THR A 35 -1.12 24.28 10.41
C THR A 35 -1.67 23.70 9.10
N PRO A 36 -0.88 23.65 7.99
CA PRO A 36 -1.35 22.99 6.78
C PRO A 36 -1.70 21.51 6.95
N VAL A 37 -0.87 20.75 7.68
CA VAL A 37 -1.09 19.32 7.90
C VAL A 37 -2.33 19.10 8.76
N LEU A 38 -2.53 19.89 9.82
CA LEU A 38 -3.72 19.82 10.65
C LEU A 38 -5.00 20.11 9.83
N ARG A 39 -5.00 21.18 9.01
CA ARG A 39 -6.14 21.51 8.13
C ARG A 39 -6.43 20.42 7.10
N TRP A 40 -5.40 19.77 6.57
CA TRP A 40 -5.57 18.64 5.66
C TRP A 40 -6.15 17.40 6.35
N LEU A 41 -5.68 17.05 7.55
CA LEU A 41 -6.19 15.91 8.30
C LEU A 41 -7.66 16.08 8.71
N LEU A 42 -8.04 17.29 9.10
CA LEU A 42 -9.44 17.62 9.42
C LEU A 42 -10.35 17.62 8.17
N GLY A 43 -9.78 17.82 6.98
CA GLY A 43 -10.54 17.83 5.74
C GLY A 43 -11.53 19.00 5.62
N GLU A 44 -12.23 19.06 4.49
CA GLU A 44 -13.22 20.10 4.20
C GLU A 44 -14.52 19.87 5.01
N GLU A 45 -15.02 18.62 5.05
CA GLU A 45 -16.31 18.25 5.64
C GLU A 45 -16.29 18.02 7.16
N ALA A 46 -15.19 17.53 7.74
CA ALA A 46 -15.11 17.32 9.20
C ALA A 46 -14.95 18.64 9.98
N SER A 47 -14.71 19.75 9.29
CA SER A 47 -14.82 21.09 9.87
C SER A 47 -16.27 21.52 10.12
N ALA A 48 -17.26 20.87 9.47
CA ALA A 48 -18.66 21.30 9.47
C ALA A 48 -19.61 20.37 10.25
N ALA A 49 -19.30 19.09 10.42
CA ALA A 49 -20.16 18.12 11.11
C ALA A 49 -19.50 17.62 12.41
N GLU A 50 -20.12 17.90 13.55
CA GLU A 50 -19.64 17.38 14.84
C GLU A 50 -19.95 15.88 14.97
N PRO A 51 -18.96 15.01 15.23
CA PRO A 51 -19.21 13.60 15.49
C PRO A 51 -20.05 13.46 16.76
N THR A 52 -21.27 12.98 16.58
CA THR A 52 -22.33 12.96 17.58
C THR A 52 -22.20 11.78 18.53
N SER A 53 -21.45 10.73 18.15
CA SER A 53 -21.18 9.54 18.99
C SER A 53 -19.68 9.30 19.26
N GLU A 54 -19.36 8.59 20.34
CA GLU A 54 -17.97 8.20 20.67
C GLU A 54 -17.35 7.26 19.64
N ASP A 55 -18.14 6.41 18.99
CA ASP A 55 -17.65 5.52 17.94
C ASP A 55 -17.25 6.31 16.69
N GLN A 56 -18.06 7.30 16.28
CA GLN A 56 -17.71 8.22 15.19
C GLN A 56 -16.42 8.99 15.48
N ARG A 57 -16.17 9.34 16.75
CA ARG A 57 -14.93 10.01 17.17
C ARG A 57 -13.73 9.08 17.05
N ARG A 58 -13.84 7.82 17.48
CA ARG A 58 -12.77 6.83 17.34
C ARG A 58 -12.43 6.56 15.88
N ILE A 59 -13.46 6.40 15.05
CA ILE A 59 -13.36 6.20 13.61
C ILE A 59 -12.63 7.38 12.95
N LEU A 60 -13.01 8.62 13.29
CA LEU A 60 -12.37 9.82 12.75
C LEU A 60 -10.89 9.90 13.18
N ASP A 61 -10.61 9.63 14.45
CA ASP A 61 -9.24 9.64 15.00
C ASP A 61 -8.34 8.58 14.33
N GLN A 62 -8.86 7.37 14.09
CA GLN A 62 -8.16 6.30 13.38
C GLN A 62 -7.91 6.66 11.91
N SER A 63 -8.90 7.24 11.23
CA SER A 63 -8.75 7.69 9.84
C SER A 63 -7.69 8.78 9.71
N MET A 64 -7.70 9.76 10.64
CA MET A 64 -6.67 10.79 10.73
C MET A 64 -5.29 10.18 11.01
N ASP A 65 -5.21 9.19 11.91
CA ASP A 65 -3.95 8.51 12.22
C ASP A 65 -3.39 7.78 11.01
N TYR A 66 -4.20 6.97 10.34
CA TYR A 66 -3.78 6.25 9.14
C TYR A 66 -3.25 7.21 8.06
N ARG A 67 -3.99 8.28 7.77
CA ARG A 67 -3.61 9.29 6.79
C ARG A 67 -2.32 10.03 7.19
N TYR A 68 -2.16 10.35 8.47
CA TYR A 68 -0.94 10.98 8.99
C TYR A 68 0.27 10.05 8.88
N ARG A 69 0.09 8.76 9.17
CA ARG A 69 1.12 7.73 9.10
C ARG A 69 1.64 7.56 7.67
N ILE A 70 0.74 7.47 6.69
CA ILE A 70 1.09 7.47 5.25
C ILE A 70 1.98 8.68 4.91
N LEU A 71 1.54 9.88 5.31
CA LEU A 71 2.29 11.10 5.05
C LEU A 71 3.70 11.03 5.64
N ARG A 72 3.82 10.68 6.93
CA ARG A 72 5.08 10.69 7.67
C ARG A 72 6.08 9.65 7.17
N GLU A 73 5.62 8.42 6.96
CA GLU A 73 6.49 7.31 6.62
C GLU A 73 6.96 7.37 5.16
N ARG A 74 6.09 7.82 4.24
CA ARG A 74 6.32 7.61 2.80
C ARG A 74 6.56 8.88 2.00
N TYR A 75 6.12 10.05 2.46
CA TYR A 75 6.05 11.24 1.61
C TYR A 75 6.68 12.50 2.21
N TYR A 76 6.52 12.73 3.50
CA TYR A 76 7.03 13.92 4.17
C TYR A 76 8.56 13.93 4.18
N GLY A 77 9.17 15.04 3.77
CA GLY A 77 10.63 15.19 3.69
C GLY A 77 11.31 14.42 2.55
N MET A 78 10.56 13.67 1.73
CA MET A 78 11.09 12.90 0.61
C MET A 78 11.24 13.76 -0.64
N ALA A 79 12.25 13.47 -1.46
CA ALA A 79 12.34 14.03 -2.81
C ALA A 79 11.18 13.52 -3.69
N GLN A 80 10.71 14.34 -4.63
CA GLN A 80 9.52 14.05 -5.45
C GLN A 80 9.61 12.70 -6.19
N GLU A 81 10.77 12.38 -6.77
CA GLU A 81 10.99 11.10 -7.46
C GLU A 81 10.87 9.91 -6.51
N ARG A 82 11.40 10.03 -5.28
CA ARG A 82 11.33 8.98 -4.27
C ARG A 82 9.92 8.82 -3.74
N ALA A 83 9.23 9.94 -3.49
CA ALA A 83 7.83 9.95 -3.10
C ALA A 83 6.94 9.25 -4.16
N TYR A 84 7.14 9.56 -5.44
CA TYR A 84 6.41 8.90 -6.52
C TYR A 84 6.73 7.40 -6.61
N LYS A 85 8.02 7.02 -6.52
CA LYS A 85 8.41 5.60 -6.46
C LYS A 85 7.76 4.86 -5.28
N ASN A 86 7.66 5.49 -4.11
CA ASN A 86 7.00 4.89 -2.95
C ASN A 86 5.51 4.61 -3.24
N LEU A 87 4.80 5.56 -3.86
CA LEU A 87 3.41 5.35 -4.29
C LEU A 87 3.29 4.20 -5.29
N MET A 88 4.12 4.20 -6.34
CA MET A 88 4.07 3.18 -7.39
C MET A 88 4.41 1.79 -6.85
N ASN A 89 5.40 1.67 -5.96
CA ASN A 89 5.73 0.41 -5.31
C ASN A 89 4.59 -0.08 -4.41
N ARG A 90 3.98 0.83 -3.62
CA ARG A 90 2.90 0.48 -2.71
C ARG A 90 1.67 -0.03 -3.46
N LEU A 91 1.26 0.71 -4.49
CA LEU A 91 0.05 0.39 -5.27
C LEU A 91 0.29 -0.75 -6.26
N GLY A 92 1.49 -0.83 -6.86
CA GLY A 92 1.89 -1.95 -7.71
C GLY A 92 1.97 -3.27 -6.94
N GLY A 93 2.39 -3.21 -5.67
CA GLY A 93 2.39 -4.36 -4.76
C GLY A 93 1.03 -5.06 -4.67
N ILE A 94 -0.09 -4.32 -4.70
CA ILE A 94 -1.46 -4.89 -4.65
C ILE A 94 -1.72 -5.86 -5.81
N PHE A 95 -1.14 -5.57 -6.98
CA PHE A 95 -1.36 -6.33 -8.20
C PHE A 95 -0.34 -7.45 -8.40
N LEU A 96 0.88 -7.30 -7.88
CA LEU A 96 1.93 -8.33 -7.98
C LEU A 96 1.55 -9.65 -7.29
N LEU A 97 0.59 -9.59 -6.38
CA LEU A 97 0.14 -10.71 -5.57
C LEU A 97 -0.97 -11.52 -6.23
N ARG A 98 -1.65 -10.92 -7.21
CA ARG A 98 -2.72 -11.60 -7.94
C ARG A 98 -2.13 -12.32 -9.14
N ASN A 99 -1.99 -13.64 -9.02
CA ASN A 99 -1.52 -14.56 -10.07
C ASN A 99 -2.18 -14.30 -11.45
N LYS A 100 -3.44 -13.88 -11.44
CA LYS A 100 -4.19 -13.48 -12.64
C LYS A 100 -3.57 -12.27 -13.35
N VAL A 101 -3.19 -11.20 -12.63
CA VAL A 101 -2.57 -10.01 -13.24
C VAL A 101 -1.21 -10.34 -13.86
N GLN A 102 -0.40 -11.16 -13.18
CA GLN A 102 0.87 -11.65 -13.74
C GLN A 102 0.65 -12.48 -15.03
N THR A 103 -0.38 -13.33 -15.03
CA THR A 103 -0.78 -14.15 -16.19
C THR A 103 -1.18 -13.26 -17.37
N TRP A 104 -1.86 -12.13 -17.12
CA TRP A 104 -2.20 -11.15 -18.15
C TRP A 104 -1.00 -10.42 -18.72
N ILE A 105 -0.01 -10.02 -17.90
CA ILE A 105 1.24 -9.42 -18.42
C ILE A 105 1.94 -10.40 -19.37
N ALA A 106 1.98 -11.68 -19.02
CA ALA A 106 2.59 -12.72 -19.83
C ALA A 106 1.81 -13.01 -21.14
N LEU A 107 0.49 -12.82 -21.13
CA LEU A 107 -0.40 -12.99 -22.29
C LEU A 107 -0.54 -11.72 -23.15
N SER A 108 -0.21 -10.54 -22.61
CA SER A 108 -0.19 -9.29 -23.36
C SER A 108 0.80 -9.38 -24.51
N ARG A 109 0.32 -9.09 -25.72
CA ARG A 109 1.13 -9.07 -26.94
C ARG A 109 2.09 -7.87 -26.97
N ASP A 110 1.76 -6.83 -26.21
CA ASP A 110 2.60 -5.66 -25.99
C ASP A 110 3.56 -5.94 -24.82
N ARG A 111 4.65 -6.66 -25.12
CA ARG A 111 5.69 -7.05 -24.15
C ARG A 111 6.40 -5.85 -23.50
N ALA A 112 6.16 -4.63 -23.96
CA ALA A 112 6.73 -3.41 -23.40
C ALA A 112 5.89 -2.84 -22.25
N ARG A 113 4.59 -3.15 -22.18
CA ARG A 113 3.67 -2.52 -21.23
C ARG A 113 3.64 -3.29 -19.92
N THR A 114 4.09 -2.65 -18.85
CA THR A 114 4.12 -3.19 -17.50
C THR A 114 2.87 -2.81 -16.71
N VAL A 115 2.57 -3.52 -15.62
CA VAL A 115 1.54 -3.10 -14.66
C VAL A 115 1.79 -1.70 -14.13
N THR A 116 3.06 -1.29 -14.05
CA THR A 116 3.45 0.05 -13.59
C THR A 116 2.97 1.12 -14.57
N ASP A 117 3.04 0.86 -15.88
CA ASP A 117 2.60 1.80 -16.91
C ASP A 117 1.07 1.99 -16.90
N VAL A 118 0.33 0.87 -16.82
CA VAL A 118 -1.15 0.92 -16.71
C VAL A 118 -1.57 1.58 -15.40
N LEU A 119 -0.89 1.26 -14.30
CA LEU A 119 -1.14 1.87 -13.01
C LEU A 119 -0.90 3.39 -13.05
N GLN A 120 0.18 3.83 -13.68
CA GLN A 120 0.46 5.26 -13.83
C GLN A 120 -0.66 5.99 -14.57
N GLU A 121 -1.18 5.41 -15.65
CA GLU A 121 -2.29 5.99 -16.41
C GLU A 121 -3.59 6.03 -15.60
N VAL A 122 -3.90 4.96 -14.86
CA VAL A 122 -5.06 4.91 -13.95
C VAL A 122 -4.96 6.00 -12.89
N LEU A 123 -3.80 6.16 -12.26
CA LEU A 123 -3.57 7.20 -11.25
C LEU A 123 -3.66 8.60 -11.87
N GLN A 124 -3.13 8.79 -13.07
CA GLN A 124 -3.24 10.05 -13.79
C GLN A 124 -4.71 10.36 -14.13
N GLU A 125 -5.49 9.38 -14.59
CA GLU A 125 -6.92 9.55 -14.85
C GLU A 125 -7.67 9.89 -13.56
N MET A 126 -7.35 9.24 -12.44
CA MET A 126 -7.92 9.58 -11.13
C MET A 126 -7.57 11.00 -10.71
N LEU A 127 -6.31 11.39 -10.85
CA LEU A 127 -5.85 12.74 -10.53
C LEU A 127 -6.46 13.83 -11.43
N GLN A 128 -6.97 13.50 -12.62
CA GLN A 128 -7.53 14.49 -13.56
C GLN A 128 -9.06 14.51 -13.56
N ASN A 129 -9.69 13.33 -13.51
CA ASN A 129 -11.11 13.16 -13.81
C ASN A 129 -11.94 12.69 -12.61
N ASP A 130 -11.31 12.18 -11.54
CA ASP A 130 -12.07 11.73 -10.37
C ASP A 130 -12.49 12.93 -9.51
N LYS A 131 -13.80 13.09 -9.34
CA LYS A 131 -14.40 14.22 -8.62
C LYS A 131 -13.88 14.33 -7.17
N HIS A 132 -13.74 13.21 -6.47
CA HIS A 132 -13.27 13.22 -5.08
C HIS A 132 -11.81 13.65 -5.02
N MET A 133 -10.95 13.13 -5.89
CA MET A 133 -9.56 13.59 -5.96
C MET A 133 -9.42 15.05 -6.37
N GLN A 134 -10.23 15.54 -7.31
CA GLN A 134 -10.25 16.96 -7.68
C GLN A 134 -10.61 17.86 -6.48
N GLN A 135 -11.60 17.46 -5.69
CA GLN A 135 -11.97 18.17 -4.45
C GLN A 135 -10.82 18.15 -3.43
N GLN A 136 -10.17 17.00 -3.21
CA GLN A 136 -9.02 16.90 -2.31
C GLN A 136 -7.85 17.79 -2.77
N ILE A 137 -7.53 17.80 -4.08
CA ILE A 137 -6.48 18.65 -4.64
C ILE A 137 -6.82 20.13 -4.43
N ALA A 138 -8.08 20.53 -4.68
CA ALA A 138 -8.54 21.88 -4.44
C ALA A 138 -8.42 22.27 -2.95
N TRP A 139 -8.87 21.42 -2.03
CA TRP A 139 -8.76 21.65 -0.60
C TRP A 139 -7.30 21.78 -0.14
N ILE A 140 -6.42 20.86 -0.54
CA ILE A 140 -4.99 20.88 -0.21
C ILE A 140 -4.33 22.17 -0.72
N SER A 141 -4.75 22.68 -1.87
CA SER A 141 -4.22 23.96 -2.40
C SER A 141 -4.53 25.16 -1.48
N THR A 142 -5.60 25.08 -0.68
CA THR A 142 -5.93 26.10 0.34
C THR A 142 -5.17 25.90 1.66
N CYS A 143 -4.63 24.71 1.88
CA CYS A 143 -3.90 24.36 3.11
C CYS A 143 -2.46 24.90 3.08
N THR A 144 -1.78 24.89 1.94
CA THR A 144 -0.39 25.35 1.81
C THR A 144 -0.05 25.91 0.43
N LYS A 145 0.86 26.90 0.40
CA LYS A 145 1.48 27.41 -0.83
C LYS A 145 2.76 26.67 -1.21
N ASP A 146 3.38 25.95 -0.26
CA ASP A 146 4.59 25.17 -0.51
C ASP A 146 4.28 23.98 -1.43
N ALA A 147 4.92 23.97 -2.60
CA ALA A 147 4.75 22.94 -3.61
C ALA A 147 5.22 21.56 -3.12
N ARG A 148 6.27 21.48 -2.30
CA ARG A 148 6.78 20.20 -1.80
C ARG A 148 5.80 19.56 -0.83
N LEU A 149 5.33 20.33 0.15
CA LEU A 149 4.31 19.86 1.08
C LEU A 149 3.01 19.53 0.36
N ARG A 150 2.55 20.39 -0.56
CA ARG A 150 1.35 20.13 -1.37
C ARG A 150 1.42 18.79 -2.09
N ASN A 151 2.55 18.49 -2.75
CA ASN A 151 2.73 17.22 -3.45
C ASN A 151 2.71 16.02 -2.48
N ALA A 152 3.35 16.14 -1.31
CA ALA A 152 3.32 15.07 -0.30
C ALA A 152 1.90 14.79 0.21
N LEU A 153 1.11 15.85 0.46
CA LEU A 153 -0.29 15.71 0.89
C LEU A 153 -1.17 15.07 -0.20
N ILE A 154 -1.00 15.47 -1.47
CA ILE A 154 -1.73 14.86 -2.59
C ILE A 154 -1.40 13.38 -2.74
N LEU A 155 -0.12 13.01 -2.66
CA LEU A 155 0.30 11.61 -2.75
C LEU A 155 -0.26 10.77 -1.59
N ALA A 156 -0.23 11.31 -0.38
CA ALA A 156 -0.81 10.64 0.79
C ALA A 156 -2.33 10.45 0.65
N SER A 157 -3.05 11.48 0.20
CA SER A 157 -4.49 11.39 -0.09
C SER A 157 -4.80 10.40 -1.21
N LEU A 158 -3.99 10.34 -2.26
CA LEU A 158 -4.17 9.41 -3.36
C LEU A 158 -3.94 7.96 -2.91
N GLU A 159 -2.88 7.70 -2.15
CA GLU A 159 -2.60 6.36 -1.62
C GLU A 159 -3.77 5.88 -0.75
N GLU A 160 -4.21 6.71 0.21
CA GLU A 160 -5.35 6.39 1.08
C GLU A 160 -6.62 6.10 0.26
N TYR A 161 -6.94 6.95 -0.71
CA TYR A 161 -8.13 6.80 -1.55
C TYR A 161 -8.07 5.52 -2.41
N CYS A 162 -6.93 5.20 -3.01
CA CYS A 162 -6.73 3.99 -3.81
C CYS A 162 -6.92 2.70 -2.99
N LEU A 163 -6.58 2.76 -1.69
CA LEU A 163 -6.65 1.63 -0.77
C LEU A 163 -8.00 1.48 -0.06
N ARG A 164 -8.98 2.36 -0.33
CA ARG A 164 -10.32 2.21 0.26
C ARG A 164 -11.00 0.93 -0.22
N PRO A 165 -11.56 0.10 0.69
CA PRO A 165 -12.25 -1.11 0.31
C PRO A 165 -13.58 -0.72 -0.32
N ILE A 166 -13.85 -1.33 -1.46
CA ILE A 166 -15.16 -1.40 -2.08
C ILE A 166 -15.44 -2.88 -2.18
N ARG A 167 -16.46 -3.36 -1.46
CA ARG A 167 -16.84 -4.78 -1.45
C ARG A 167 -15.63 -5.71 -1.19
N ASN A 168 -14.85 -5.41 -0.15
CA ASN A 168 -13.66 -6.17 0.28
C ASN A 168 -12.52 -6.22 -0.74
N GLN A 169 -12.42 -5.25 -1.67
CA GLN A 169 -11.23 -5.07 -2.50
C GLN A 169 -10.86 -3.58 -2.61
N PRO A 170 -9.56 -3.24 -2.76
CA PRO A 170 -9.17 -1.84 -2.93
C PRO A 170 -9.83 -1.21 -4.16
N LEU A 171 -10.30 0.04 -4.05
CA LEU A 171 -10.86 0.85 -5.14
C LEU A 171 -9.97 0.82 -6.38
N LEU A 172 -8.65 0.85 -6.18
CA LEU A 172 -7.69 0.79 -7.27
C LEU A 172 -7.88 -0.43 -8.18
N THR A 173 -8.25 -1.58 -7.62
CA THR A 173 -8.51 -2.81 -8.39
C THR A 173 -9.66 -2.59 -9.38
N TYR A 174 -10.76 -2.00 -8.92
CA TYR A 174 -11.90 -1.67 -9.76
C TYR A 174 -11.54 -0.69 -10.87
N ARG A 175 -10.79 0.37 -10.53
CA ARG A 175 -10.37 1.39 -11.48
C ARG A 175 -9.44 0.83 -12.54
N PHE A 176 -8.52 -0.04 -12.14
CA PHE A 176 -7.62 -0.75 -13.02
C PHE A 176 -8.37 -1.63 -14.03
N VAL A 177 -9.31 -2.46 -13.56
CA VAL A 177 -10.13 -3.32 -14.44
C VAL A 177 -11.01 -2.49 -15.38
N ASN A 178 -11.61 -1.40 -14.88
CA ASN A 178 -12.42 -0.51 -15.70
C ASN A 178 -11.59 0.25 -16.74
N TYR A 179 -10.35 0.61 -16.43
CA TYR A 179 -9.42 1.17 -17.39
C TYR A 179 -9.10 0.16 -18.50
N LEU A 180 -8.77 -1.08 -18.12
CA LEU A 180 -8.50 -2.16 -19.07
C LEU A 180 -9.67 -2.38 -20.04
N ARG A 181 -10.89 -2.55 -19.51
CA ARG A 181 -12.12 -2.72 -20.33
C ARG A 181 -12.36 -1.57 -21.33
N ARG A 182 -12.01 -0.33 -20.95
CA ARG A 182 -12.17 0.84 -21.82
C ARG A 182 -11.08 0.92 -22.88
N SER A 183 -9.84 0.59 -22.52
CA SER A 183 -8.70 0.55 -23.45
C SER A 183 -8.91 -0.47 -24.58
N GLU A 184 -9.68 -1.54 -24.34
CA GLU A 184 -10.01 -2.56 -25.34
C GLU A 184 -11.03 -2.09 -26.40
N ARG A 185 -12.03 -1.29 -26.01
CA ARG A 185 -13.09 -0.81 -26.93
C ARG A 185 -12.60 0.25 -27.92
N GLY A 186 -11.43 0.84 -27.66
CA GLY A 186 -10.80 1.89 -28.48
C GLY A 186 -10.00 1.40 -29.69
N GLY A 187 -9.84 0.08 -29.86
CA GLY A 187 -9.24 -0.53 -31.06
C GLY A 187 -7.72 -0.72 -30.99
N MET A 188 -7.27 -1.94 -30.66
CA MET A 188 -6.14 -2.63 -31.30
C MET A 188 -6.04 -4.09 -30.83
N THR A 189 -6.28 -5.04 -31.75
CA THR A 189 -5.90 -6.48 -31.76
C THR A 189 -6.64 -7.51 -30.88
N ASN A 190 -7.27 -8.47 -31.59
CA ASN A 190 -7.83 -9.73 -31.09
C ASN A 190 -6.78 -10.62 -30.41
N VAL A 191 -6.92 -10.84 -29.11
CA VAL A 191 -6.30 -11.93 -28.33
C VAL A 191 -7.43 -12.50 -27.43
N PRO A 192 -7.39 -13.78 -26.98
CA PRO A 192 -8.46 -14.37 -26.15
C PRO A 192 -8.51 -13.75 -24.73
N THR A 193 -8.95 -12.49 -24.63
CA THR A 193 -8.89 -11.67 -23.40
C THR A 193 -10.25 -11.50 -22.74
N ALA A 194 -11.33 -11.81 -23.46
CA ALA A 194 -12.69 -11.81 -22.92
C ALA A 194 -12.84 -12.78 -21.73
N GLU A 195 -12.13 -13.92 -21.76
CA GLU A 195 -12.12 -14.90 -20.68
C GLU A 195 -11.39 -14.40 -19.43
N PHE A 196 -10.34 -13.57 -19.58
CA PHE A 196 -9.60 -12.98 -18.45
C PHE A 196 -10.32 -11.81 -17.81
N ILE A 197 -10.92 -10.92 -18.61
CA ILE A 197 -11.82 -9.90 -18.07
C ILE A 197 -12.96 -10.58 -17.35
N ARG A 198 -13.53 -11.67 -17.88
CA ARG A 198 -14.49 -12.48 -17.13
C ARG A 198 -13.87 -13.00 -15.84
N LEU A 199 -12.69 -13.60 -15.87
CA LEU A 199 -12.01 -14.20 -14.70
C LEU A 199 -11.66 -13.21 -13.57
N VAL A 200 -11.37 -11.95 -13.90
CA VAL A 200 -11.08 -10.86 -12.94
C VAL A 200 -12.37 -10.12 -12.56
N SER A 201 -13.35 -10.06 -13.46
CA SER A 201 -14.65 -9.44 -13.19
C SER A 201 -15.63 -10.34 -12.43
N ASP A 202 -15.50 -11.66 -12.57
CA ASP A 202 -16.23 -12.69 -11.84
C ASP A 202 -15.75 -12.75 -10.37
N GLU A 203 -14.55 -12.20 -10.06
CA GLU A 203 -14.13 -11.90 -8.68
C GLU A 203 -14.74 -10.59 -8.15
N ILE A 204 -15.34 -9.77 -9.02
CA ILE A 204 -15.79 -8.41 -8.73
C ILE A 204 -17.34 -8.28 -8.67
N ALA A 205 -18.11 -9.28 -9.15
CA ALA A 205 -19.57 -9.39 -9.03
C ALA A 205 -20.00 -10.86 -8.76
N PRO A 206 -21.03 -11.17 -7.93
CA PRO A 206 -22.34 -10.49 -7.91
C PRO A 206 -22.88 -10.08 -6.52
N ASP A 207 -23.52 -8.91 -6.44
CA ASP A 207 -24.99 -8.79 -6.25
C ASP A 207 -25.40 -7.35 -6.64
N ASP A 208 -26.46 -7.26 -7.43
CA ASP A 208 -27.07 -6.02 -7.89
C ASP A 208 -28.06 -5.55 -6.83
N GLY A 209 -27.62 -4.63 -5.98
CA GLY A 209 -28.46 -4.03 -4.94
C GLY A 209 -27.91 -2.67 -4.53
N GLU A 210 -28.58 -1.63 -5.03
CA GLU A 210 -28.82 -0.33 -4.39
C GLU A 210 -27.61 0.46 -3.87
N GLY A 211 -27.39 1.63 -4.49
CA GLY A 211 -26.53 2.65 -3.91
C GLY A 211 -27.14 3.22 -2.64
N ASN A 212 -26.34 3.39 -1.59
CA ASN A 212 -26.26 4.67 -0.87
C ASN A 212 -25.21 4.63 0.24
N ALA A 213 -24.71 5.84 0.53
CA ALA A 213 -24.05 6.27 1.76
C ALA A 213 -22.67 5.66 2.07
N ILE A 214 -21.65 6.49 1.83
CA ILE A 214 -20.32 6.42 2.45
C ILE A 214 -20.55 6.34 3.97
N SER A 215 -20.32 5.16 4.56
CA SER A 215 -20.63 4.88 5.95
C SER A 215 -19.38 5.09 6.80
N LEU A 216 -19.48 5.83 7.89
CA LEU A 216 -18.37 6.02 8.83
C LEU A 216 -17.87 4.69 9.42
N LEU A 217 -18.69 3.64 9.43
CA LEU A 217 -18.32 2.27 9.81
C LEU A 217 -17.36 1.59 8.82
N ASP A 218 -17.19 2.15 7.61
CA ASP A 218 -16.26 1.64 6.61
C ASP A 218 -14.79 1.87 7.01
N ASN A 219 -14.48 2.79 7.94
CA ASN A 219 -13.08 3.10 8.28
C ASN A 219 -12.43 2.14 9.29
N GLN A 220 -13.20 1.48 10.16
CA GLN A 220 -12.66 0.39 10.99
C GLN A 220 -12.43 -0.86 10.12
N ALA A 221 -13.39 -1.17 9.25
CA ALA A 221 -13.24 -2.21 8.23
C ALA A 221 -12.07 -1.92 7.27
N LEU A 222 -11.82 -0.65 6.92
CA LEU A 222 -10.67 -0.17 6.16
C LEU A 222 -9.35 -0.49 6.87
N ALA A 223 -9.22 -0.15 8.16
CA ALA A 223 -8.00 -0.38 8.92
C ALA A 223 -7.69 -1.87 9.09
N ASP A 224 -8.70 -2.66 9.48
CA ASP A 224 -8.53 -4.11 9.71
C ASP A 224 -8.26 -4.86 8.39
N PHE A 225 -9.01 -4.53 7.33
CA PHE A 225 -8.78 -5.08 5.98
C PHE A 225 -7.40 -4.68 5.43
N GLN A 226 -6.90 -3.49 5.75
CA GLN A 226 -5.60 -3.02 5.29
C GLN A 226 -4.44 -3.65 6.05
N GLU A 227 -4.56 -3.86 7.37
CA GLU A 227 -3.55 -4.58 8.15
C GLU A 227 -3.47 -6.05 7.71
N GLU A 228 -4.62 -6.66 7.42
CA GLU A 228 -4.70 -8.00 6.83
C GLU A 228 -4.10 -8.02 5.42
N GLN A 229 -4.45 -7.06 4.55
CA GLN A 229 -3.85 -6.93 3.21
C GLN A 229 -2.35 -6.65 3.24
N GLU A 230 -1.84 -5.82 4.15
CA GLU A 230 -0.41 -5.54 4.29
C GLU A 230 0.35 -6.77 4.75
N THR A 231 -0.22 -7.52 5.68
CA THR A 231 0.35 -8.77 6.19
C THR A 231 0.36 -9.84 5.09
N LEU A 232 -0.77 -10.03 4.40
CA LEU A 232 -0.89 -10.95 3.27
C LEU A 232 0.05 -10.54 2.13
N ALA A 233 0.11 -9.27 1.79
CA ALA A 233 0.99 -8.74 0.76
C ALA A 233 2.47 -8.96 1.07
N GLN A 234 2.88 -8.75 2.32
CA GLN A 234 4.23 -9.05 2.73
C GLN A 234 4.51 -10.56 2.66
N GLN A 235 3.56 -11.41 3.06
CA GLN A 235 3.71 -12.86 3.01
C GLN A 235 3.77 -13.42 1.58
N GLU A 236 2.94 -12.91 0.68
CA GLU A 236 2.94 -13.33 -0.72
C GLU A 236 4.13 -12.75 -1.50
N LEU A 237 4.54 -11.50 -1.24
CA LEU A 237 5.77 -10.92 -1.77
C LEU A 237 6.99 -11.73 -1.28
N ARG A 238 7.01 -12.11 0.00
CA ARG A 238 8.01 -13.04 0.57
C ARG A 238 8.03 -14.35 -0.22
N GLY A 239 6.87 -14.97 -0.44
CA GLY A 239 6.76 -16.22 -1.21
C GLY A 239 7.30 -16.10 -2.64
N SER A 240 6.95 -15.02 -3.34
CA SER A 240 7.40 -14.75 -4.71
C SER A 240 8.91 -14.56 -4.81
N ILE A 241 9.52 -13.79 -3.90
CA ILE A 241 10.97 -13.57 -3.86
C ILE A 241 11.71 -14.88 -3.54
N VAL A 242 11.19 -15.69 -2.60
CA VAL A 242 11.77 -17.00 -2.28
C VAL A 242 11.74 -17.92 -3.50
N GLN A 243 10.63 -18.00 -4.22
CA GLN A 243 10.54 -18.80 -5.45
C GLN A 243 11.51 -18.33 -6.53
N GLN A 244 11.63 -17.02 -6.75
CA GLN A 244 12.58 -16.47 -7.72
C GLN A 244 14.03 -16.75 -7.35
N LEU A 245 14.38 -16.68 -6.06
CA LEU A 245 15.69 -17.04 -5.55
C LEU A 245 15.94 -18.56 -5.69
N GLU A 246 14.95 -19.41 -5.43
CA GLU A 246 15.05 -20.86 -5.66
C GLU A 246 15.35 -21.18 -7.12
N PHE A 247 14.60 -20.60 -8.07
CA PHE A 247 14.85 -20.78 -9.50
C PHE A 247 16.25 -20.32 -9.89
N TYR A 248 16.69 -19.18 -9.37
CA TYR A 248 18.04 -18.67 -9.59
C TYR A 248 19.11 -19.63 -9.03
N LEU A 249 18.92 -20.16 -7.82
CA LEU A 249 19.86 -21.10 -7.20
C LEU A 249 19.96 -22.41 -7.99
N ILE A 250 18.83 -22.92 -8.48
CA ILE A 250 18.79 -24.13 -9.34
C ILE A 250 19.53 -23.88 -10.66
N ASP A 251 19.28 -22.75 -11.32
CA ASP A 251 19.83 -22.44 -12.65
C ASP A 251 21.30 -21.99 -12.63
N LYS A 252 21.74 -21.29 -11.58
CA LYS A 252 23.05 -20.59 -11.54
C LYS A 252 24.00 -21.04 -10.46
N VAL A 253 23.56 -21.79 -9.44
CA VAL A 253 24.40 -22.10 -8.28
C VAL A 253 24.56 -23.61 -8.08
N ASP A 254 23.49 -24.28 -7.68
CA ASP A 254 23.40 -25.71 -7.39
C ASP A 254 21.95 -26.05 -6.99
N PRO A 255 21.30 -27.09 -7.54
CA PRO A 255 20.01 -27.58 -7.04
C PRO A 255 19.97 -27.88 -5.54
N MET A 256 21.09 -28.33 -4.96
CA MET A 256 21.24 -28.55 -3.51
C MET A 256 21.14 -27.25 -2.70
N ALA A 257 21.55 -26.11 -3.28
CA ALA A 257 21.47 -24.80 -2.65
C ALA A 257 20.00 -24.32 -2.50
N ALA A 258 19.13 -24.68 -3.44
CA ALA A 258 17.70 -24.40 -3.33
C ALA A 258 17.02 -25.28 -2.27
N GLN A 259 17.43 -26.54 -2.13
CA GLN A 259 16.94 -27.40 -1.03
C GLN A 259 17.41 -26.91 0.34
N TRP A 260 18.66 -26.47 0.45
CA TRP A 260 19.19 -25.83 1.66
C TRP A 260 18.37 -24.59 2.04
N LEU A 261 18.05 -23.72 1.07
CA LEU A 261 17.26 -22.51 1.29
C LEU A 261 15.86 -22.83 1.86
N LYS A 262 15.18 -23.85 1.32
CA LYS A 262 13.87 -24.30 1.82
C LYS A 262 13.90 -24.72 3.27
N LEU A 263 14.87 -25.56 3.64
CA LEU A 263 14.99 -26.08 5.01
C LEU A 263 15.41 -24.98 5.99
N TYR A 264 16.26 -24.05 5.56
CA TYR A 264 16.64 -22.89 6.35
C TYR A 264 15.46 -21.95 6.62
N LEU A 265 14.63 -21.68 5.62
CA LEU A 265 13.42 -20.85 5.78
C LEU A 265 12.34 -21.50 6.66
N GLN A 266 12.38 -22.83 6.81
CA GLN A 266 11.56 -23.57 7.77
C GLN A 266 12.11 -23.50 9.22
N GLY A 267 13.22 -22.80 9.44
CA GLY A 267 13.85 -22.63 10.75
C GLY A 267 14.75 -23.79 11.18
N GLN A 268 15.15 -24.69 10.26
CA GLN A 268 16.04 -25.78 10.61
C GLN A 268 17.48 -25.31 10.86
N THR A 269 18.14 -25.92 11.85
CA THR A 269 19.55 -25.68 12.15
C THR A 269 20.45 -26.32 11.08
N GLN A 270 21.72 -25.90 10.99
CA GLN A 270 22.64 -26.43 9.98
C GLN A 270 22.91 -27.92 10.20
N GLU A 271 22.89 -28.37 11.45
CA GLU A 271 22.98 -29.77 11.86
C GLU A 271 21.79 -30.58 11.33
N ALA A 272 20.56 -30.09 11.53
CA ALA A 272 19.35 -30.75 11.03
C ALA A 272 19.31 -30.79 9.50
N ILE A 273 19.76 -29.72 8.84
CA ILE A 273 19.87 -29.66 7.38
C ILE A 273 20.91 -30.67 6.87
N ALA A 274 22.03 -30.85 7.56
CA ALA A 274 23.05 -31.84 7.20
C ALA A 274 22.52 -33.27 7.27
N GLU A 275 21.70 -33.57 8.27
CA GLU A 275 21.03 -34.86 8.41
C GLU A 275 19.98 -35.08 7.30
N VAL A 276 19.14 -34.08 7.01
CA VAL A 276 18.09 -34.18 5.99
C VAL A 276 18.67 -34.30 4.58
N LEU A 277 19.73 -33.55 4.27
CA LEU A 277 20.40 -33.59 2.97
C LEU A 277 21.44 -34.72 2.85
N ALA A 278 21.66 -35.48 3.93
CA ALA A 278 22.66 -36.55 4.03
C ALA A 278 24.07 -36.11 3.58
N VAL A 279 24.47 -34.89 3.93
CA VAL A 279 25.78 -34.32 3.58
C VAL A 279 26.58 -33.96 4.82
N PRO A 280 27.93 -33.95 4.75
CA PRO A 280 28.75 -33.52 5.88
C PRO A 280 28.44 -32.08 6.28
N ILE A 281 28.40 -31.80 7.59
CA ILE A 281 28.06 -30.47 8.10
C ILE A 281 28.96 -29.34 7.57
N LYS A 282 30.23 -29.65 7.29
CA LYS A 282 31.17 -28.71 6.63
C LYS A 282 30.69 -28.28 5.24
N GLN A 283 30.01 -29.16 4.51
CA GLN A 283 29.44 -28.87 3.19
C GLN A 283 28.18 -28.00 3.30
N VAL A 284 27.40 -28.17 4.37
CA VAL A 284 26.24 -27.32 4.68
C VAL A 284 26.66 -25.89 5.00
N TYR A 285 27.72 -25.67 5.78
CA TYR A 285 28.25 -24.33 6.01
C TYR A 285 28.77 -23.66 4.73
N ARG A 286 29.40 -24.41 3.82
CA ARG A 286 29.80 -23.90 2.50
C ARG A 286 28.60 -23.55 1.63
N LEU A 287 27.53 -24.35 1.69
CA LEU A 287 26.26 -24.05 1.02
C LEU A 287 25.64 -22.76 1.57
N ARG A 288 25.62 -22.58 2.90
CA ARG A 288 25.18 -21.33 3.55
C ARG A 288 25.93 -20.12 3.00
N GLU A 289 27.26 -20.14 3.05
CA GLU A 289 28.08 -19.01 2.56
C GLU A 289 27.83 -18.71 1.08
N LYS A 290 27.73 -19.76 0.25
CA LYS A 290 27.47 -19.63 -1.19
C LYS A 290 26.08 -19.04 -1.44
N VAL A 291 25.04 -19.54 -0.77
CA VAL A 291 23.66 -19.03 -0.89
C VAL A 291 23.59 -17.58 -0.40
N THR A 292 24.18 -17.25 0.75
CA THR A 292 24.21 -15.90 1.28
C THR A 292 24.90 -14.92 0.34
N TYR A 293 26.03 -15.32 -0.26
CA TYR A 293 26.72 -14.51 -1.26
C TYR A 293 25.83 -14.24 -2.49
N HIS A 294 25.23 -15.28 -3.07
CA HIS A 294 24.40 -15.12 -4.26
C HIS A 294 23.11 -14.34 -3.99
N ALA A 295 22.49 -14.55 -2.83
CA ALA A 295 21.30 -13.82 -2.43
C ALA A 295 21.60 -12.34 -2.18
N VAL A 296 22.65 -11.99 -1.43
CA VAL A 296 22.93 -10.58 -1.07
C VAL A 296 23.65 -9.83 -2.19
N LYS A 297 24.66 -10.43 -2.82
CA LYS A 297 25.55 -9.73 -3.77
C LYS A 297 25.12 -9.83 -5.22
N VAL A 298 24.29 -10.82 -5.59
CA VAL A 298 23.92 -11.04 -6.99
C VAL A 298 22.42 -10.86 -7.23
N PHE A 299 21.58 -11.38 -6.34
CA PHE A 299 20.12 -11.31 -6.46
C PHE A 299 19.55 -10.01 -5.83
N GLY A 300 19.94 -9.70 -4.59
CA GLY A 300 19.47 -8.54 -3.82
C GLY A 300 19.76 -7.19 -4.50
N VAL A 301 20.92 -7.07 -5.15
CA VAL A 301 21.32 -5.85 -5.90
C VAL A 301 20.39 -5.57 -7.09
N LYS A 302 19.68 -6.57 -7.64
CA LYS A 302 18.87 -6.44 -8.85
C LYS A 302 17.36 -6.35 -8.61
N GLN A 303 16.83 -6.94 -7.53
CA GLN A 303 15.37 -7.05 -7.38
C GLN A 303 14.76 -6.54 -6.07
N GLN A 304 15.53 -6.35 -4.97
CA GLN A 304 15.17 -5.58 -3.75
C GLN A 304 16.20 -5.89 -2.63
N PRO A 305 17.20 -5.01 -2.38
CA PRO A 305 18.37 -5.35 -1.55
C PRO A 305 18.09 -5.38 -0.04
N GLU A 306 17.14 -4.57 0.44
CA GLU A 306 16.84 -4.43 1.88
C GLU A 306 16.15 -5.68 2.46
N LEU A 307 15.23 -6.27 1.70
CA LEU A 307 14.44 -7.45 2.11
C LEU A 307 15.30 -8.73 2.19
N VAL A 308 16.22 -8.91 1.25
CA VAL A 308 17.13 -10.07 1.21
C VAL A 308 18.21 -9.98 2.30
N ALA A 309 18.64 -8.76 2.66
CA ALA A 309 19.61 -8.54 3.72
C ALA A 309 19.03 -8.83 5.12
N GLU A 310 17.75 -8.53 5.35
CA GLU A 310 17.06 -8.82 6.61
C GLU A 310 16.95 -10.34 6.89
N TRP A 311 16.77 -11.16 5.85
CA TRP A 311 16.58 -12.62 5.98
C TRP A 311 17.87 -13.41 6.22
N LEU A 312 18.99 -12.92 5.69
CA LEU A 312 20.26 -13.64 5.69
C LEU A 312 21.34 -12.99 6.57
N GLY A 313 21.00 -11.87 7.21
CA GLY A 313 21.88 -11.07 8.06
C GLY A 313 21.98 -11.51 9.54
N ARG A 314 21.49 -12.70 9.89
CA ARG A 314 21.73 -13.35 11.19
C ARG A 314 22.40 -14.71 11.01
#